data_AF-A0A3N7D242-F1
#
_entry.id   AF-A0A3N7D242-F1
#
_cell.length_a   1.000
_cell.length_b   1.000
_cell.length_c   1.000
_cell.angle_alpha   90.00
_cell.angle_beta   90.00
_cell.angle_gamma   90.00
#
_symmetry.space_group_name_H-M   'P 1'
#
loop_
_entity.id
_entity.type
_entity.pdbx_description
1 polymer ?
#
loop_
_entity_poly.entity_id
_entity_poly.type
_entity_poly.pdbx_seq_one_letter_code
_entity_poly.pdbx_strand_id
1 'polypeptide(L)'
;MSKVTTQQIADWKKQHTDVYQMPIDDKVCYLRAPQMVDWKRAFTIMQKSGDVGFAEEMLATCWLGGDEEIRTKDDYFLSARKEIASLFNYSEAIVSPTESRGSKITIDEFSCIVRVITREDLKLADKRNPSNKPFVTQEALFDLICTEKDEAFADKNNASLRFPLYQAIENLQNQKAAQLKKL
;
A
#
# COMPACT_ATOMS: atom_id res chain seq x y z
N MET A 1 22.81 8.87 -21.98
CA MET A 1 22.53 9.37 -20.62
C MET A 1 21.72 10.65 -20.69
N SER A 2 20.40 10.61 -20.50
CA SER A 2 19.66 11.84 -20.18
C SER A 2 19.95 12.17 -18.71
N LYS A 3 20.98 12.98 -18.45
CA LYS A 3 21.37 13.31 -17.07
C LYS A 3 20.23 14.05 -16.38
N VAL A 4 19.57 13.37 -15.45
CA VAL A 4 18.63 13.99 -14.51
C VAL A 4 19.38 15.10 -13.76
N THR A 5 18.80 16.30 -13.75
CA THR A 5 19.42 17.48 -13.16
C THR A 5 19.05 17.63 -11.68
N THR A 6 19.88 18.34 -10.93
CA THR A 6 19.58 18.70 -9.53
C THR A 6 18.27 19.47 -9.41
N GLN A 7 17.94 20.32 -10.40
CA GLN A 7 16.69 21.07 -10.42
C GLN A 7 15.48 20.14 -10.58
N GLN A 8 15.55 19.15 -11.48
CA GLN A 8 14.48 18.15 -11.63
C GLN A 8 14.24 17.37 -10.34
N ILE A 9 15.31 16.95 -9.66
CA ILE A 9 15.21 16.27 -8.37
C ILE A 9 14.56 17.19 -7.32
N ALA A 10 14.94 18.46 -7.28
CA ALA A 10 14.34 19.43 -6.36
C ALA A 10 12.84 19.65 -6.65
N ASP A 11 12.45 19.65 -7.93
CA ASP A 11 11.04 19.81 -8.32
C ASP A 11 10.22 18.56 -7.97
N TRP A 12 10.76 17.36 -8.17
CA TRP A 12 10.11 16.12 -7.73
C TRP A 12 9.92 16.06 -6.22
N LYS A 13 10.94 16.46 -5.43
CA LYS A 13 10.84 16.51 -3.96
C LYS A 13 9.82 17.53 -3.44
N LYS A 14 9.42 18.50 -4.26
CA LYS A 14 8.30 19.41 -3.92
C LYS A 14 6.94 18.83 -4.26
N GLN A 15 6.87 17.97 -5.28
CA GLN A 15 5.62 17.41 -5.81
C GLN A 15 5.23 16.09 -5.14
N HIS A 16 6.20 15.36 -4.60
CA HIS A 16 6.02 14.04 -4.03
C HIS A 16 6.52 14.00 -2.60
N THR A 17 5.85 13.22 -1.75
CA THR A 17 6.22 13.04 -0.34
C THR A 17 7.66 12.57 -0.21
N ASP A 18 7.99 11.47 -0.88
CA ASP A 18 9.35 10.92 -0.94
C ASP A 18 9.75 10.64 -2.38
N VAL A 19 11.06 10.80 -2.63
CA VAL A 19 11.71 10.51 -3.89
C VAL A 19 12.94 9.64 -3.61
N TYR A 20 12.99 8.50 -4.25
CA TYR A 20 14.04 7.50 -4.13
C TYR A 20 14.95 7.53 -5.35
N GLN A 21 16.23 7.30 -5.13
CA GLN A 21 17.21 7.01 -6.17
C GLN A 21 17.58 5.54 -6.05
N MET A 22 17.50 4.80 -7.16
CA MET A 22 17.87 3.40 -7.25
C MET A 22 19.04 3.25 -8.23
N PRO A 23 20.29 3.25 -7.74
CA PRO A 23 21.45 2.92 -8.56
C PRO A 23 21.49 1.40 -8.84
N ILE A 24 21.77 1.02 -10.08
CA ILE A 24 21.93 -0.38 -10.52
C ILE A 24 23.14 -0.42 -11.44
N ASP A 25 24.27 -0.90 -10.92
CA ASP A 25 25.58 -0.90 -11.59
C ASP A 25 25.93 0.48 -12.18
N ASP A 26 25.96 0.61 -13.51
CA ASP A 26 26.29 1.83 -14.24
C ASP A 26 25.07 2.72 -14.54
N LYS A 27 23.88 2.34 -14.07
CA LYS A 27 22.59 2.99 -14.35
C LYS A 27 21.94 3.53 -13.09
N VAL A 28 21.00 4.45 -13.27
CA VAL A 28 20.20 4.99 -12.16
C VAL A 28 18.77 5.32 -12.59
N CYS A 29 17.80 5.02 -11.73
CA CYS A 29 16.46 5.58 -11.85
C CYS A 29 15.98 6.29 -10.59
N TYR A 30 14.94 7.08 -10.76
CA TYR A 30 14.31 7.86 -9.71
C TYR A 30 12.82 7.51 -9.65
N LEU A 31 12.35 7.20 -8.45
CA LEU A 31 10.98 6.80 -8.19
C LEU A 31 10.37 7.74 -7.14
N ARG A 32 9.08 8.05 -7.25
CA ARG A 32 8.32 8.61 -6.12
C ARG A 32 7.86 7.50 -5.18
N ALA A 33 7.52 7.84 -3.94
CA ALA A 33 6.75 6.92 -3.10
C ALA A 33 5.43 6.49 -3.76
N PRO A 34 5.02 5.22 -3.61
CA PRO A 34 3.74 4.75 -4.06
C PRO A 34 2.60 5.31 -3.20
N GLN A 35 1.49 5.61 -3.85
CA GLN A 35 0.20 5.91 -3.23
C GLN A 35 -0.65 4.64 -3.20
N MET A 36 -1.75 4.64 -2.43
CA MET A 36 -2.63 3.46 -2.37
C MET A 36 -3.21 3.05 -3.72
N VAL A 37 -3.42 3.99 -4.63
CA VAL A 37 -3.87 3.67 -5.98
C VAL A 37 -2.84 2.84 -6.75
N ASP A 38 -1.55 3.14 -6.58
CA ASP A 38 -0.45 2.39 -7.21
C ASP A 38 -0.40 0.97 -6.63
N TRP A 39 -0.50 0.82 -5.31
CA TRP A 39 -0.57 -0.49 -4.67
C TRP A 39 -1.77 -1.31 -5.16
N LYS A 40 -2.98 -0.73 -5.15
CA LYS A 40 -4.17 -1.42 -5.66
C LYS A 40 -3.97 -1.92 -7.08
N ARG A 41 -3.35 -1.11 -7.94
CA ARG A 41 -3.04 -1.48 -9.32
C ARG A 41 -2.01 -2.60 -9.37
N ALA A 42 -0.86 -2.45 -8.71
CA ALA A 42 0.22 -3.43 -8.70
C ALA A 42 -0.23 -4.79 -8.14
N PHE A 43 -0.96 -4.82 -7.02
CA PHE A 43 -1.52 -6.06 -6.47
C PHE A 43 -2.58 -6.69 -7.39
N THR A 44 -3.36 -5.89 -8.11
CA THR A 44 -4.30 -6.42 -9.13
C THR A 44 -3.54 -7.10 -10.28
N ILE A 45 -2.42 -6.52 -10.71
CA ILE A 45 -1.55 -7.13 -11.72
C ILE A 45 -0.86 -8.38 -11.16
N MET A 46 -0.41 -8.35 -9.91
CA MET A 46 0.21 -9.50 -9.22
C MET A 46 -0.70 -10.73 -9.22
N GLN A 47 -2.00 -10.55 -9.00
CA GLN A 47 -2.97 -11.65 -9.09
C GLN A 47 -3.03 -12.32 -10.48
N LYS A 48 -2.59 -11.64 -11.54
CA LYS A 48 -2.61 -12.13 -12.93
C LYS A 48 -1.23 -12.61 -13.42
N SER A 49 -0.18 -11.87 -13.05
CA SER A 49 1.17 -12.00 -13.63
C SER A 49 2.26 -12.19 -12.56
N GLY A 50 1.87 -12.46 -11.31
CA GLY A 50 2.76 -12.71 -10.19
C GLY A 50 3.65 -11.52 -9.83
N ASP A 51 4.69 -11.80 -9.06
CA ASP A 51 5.66 -10.83 -8.56
C ASP A 51 6.40 -10.06 -9.66
N VAL A 52 6.53 -10.64 -10.85
CA VAL A 52 7.13 -9.97 -12.02
C VAL A 52 6.22 -8.83 -12.46
N GLY A 53 4.94 -9.12 -12.73
CA GLY A 53 3.99 -8.09 -13.14
C GLY A 53 3.75 -7.02 -12.06
N PHE A 54 3.84 -7.40 -10.79
CA PHE A 54 3.84 -6.46 -9.68
C PHE A 54 5.00 -5.45 -9.79
N ALA A 55 6.22 -5.95 -9.99
CA ALA A 55 7.41 -5.13 -10.08
C ALA A 55 7.39 -4.22 -11.32
N GLU A 56 6.95 -4.73 -12.47
CA GLU A 56 6.75 -3.95 -13.70
C GLU A 56 5.79 -2.79 -13.46
N GLU A 57 4.64 -3.06 -12.84
CA GLU A 57 3.61 -2.04 -12.58
C GLU A 57 4.08 -0.99 -11.57
N MET A 58 4.80 -1.40 -10.52
CA MET A 58 5.40 -0.47 -9.55
C MET A 58 6.46 0.43 -10.18
N LEU A 59 7.38 -0.14 -10.97
CA LEU A 59 8.35 0.63 -11.74
C LEU A 59 7.65 1.61 -12.68
N ALA A 60 6.63 1.17 -13.41
CA ALA A 60 5.94 2.01 -14.38
C ALA A 60 5.18 3.18 -13.73
N THR A 61 4.49 2.94 -12.62
CA THR A 61 3.64 3.94 -11.94
C THR A 61 4.42 4.93 -11.09
N CYS A 62 5.54 4.49 -10.51
CA CYS A 62 6.36 5.31 -9.62
C CYS A 62 7.51 6.01 -10.36
N TRP A 63 7.75 5.72 -11.64
CA TRP A 63 8.84 6.31 -12.43
C TRP A 63 8.76 7.84 -12.52
N LEU A 64 9.87 8.50 -12.19
CA LEU A 64 10.06 9.93 -12.40
C LEU A 64 11.06 10.21 -13.53
N GLY A 65 12.09 9.38 -13.65
CA GLY A 65 13.12 9.51 -14.69
C GLY A 65 14.33 8.63 -14.42
N GLY A 66 15.32 8.67 -15.32
CA GLY A 66 16.56 7.89 -15.21
C GLY A 66 16.91 7.17 -16.51
N ASP A 67 17.76 6.16 -16.40
CA ASP A 67 18.14 5.30 -17.52
C ASP A 67 17.04 4.29 -17.83
N GLU A 68 16.43 4.42 -19.02
CA GLU A 68 15.31 3.61 -19.49
C GLU A 68 15.63 2.12 -19.62
N GLU A 69 16.91 1.75 -19.72
CA GLU A 69 17.36 0.37 -19.70
C GLU A 69 16.88 -0.39 -18.47
N ILE A 70 16.70 0.28 -17.33
CA ILE A 70 16.19 -0.34 -16.10
C ILE A 70 14.78 -0.91 -16.27
N ARG A 71 13.95 -0.32 -17.15
CA ARG A 71 12.59 -0.82 -17.45
C ARG A 71 12.52 -1.71 -18.68
N THR A 72 13.56 -1.73 -19.50
CA THR A 72 13.51 -2.31 -20.87
C THR A 72 14.53 -3.41 -21.10
N LYS A 73 15.44 -3.66 -20.16
CA LYS A 73 16.46 -4.71 -20.21
C LYS A 73 16.33 -5.63 -18.98
N ASP A 74 16.28 -6.93 -19.24
CA ASP A 74 15.94 -7.93 -18.24
C ASP A 74 16.94 -7.99 -17.07
N ASP A 75 18.23 -7.84 -17.34
CA ASP A 75 19.29 -7.85 -16.32
C ASP A 75 19.13 -6.72 -15.31
N TYR A 76 18.90 -5.49 -15.77
CA TYR A 76 18.65 -4.35 -14.90
C TYR A 76 17.28 -4.45 -14.21
N PHE A 77 16.23 -4.88 -14.93
CA PHE A 77 14.89 -5.05 -14.36
C PHE A 77 14.88 -6.09 -13.23
N LEU A 78 15.54 -7.23 -13.41
CA LEU A 78 15.60 -8.29 -12.39
C LEU A 78 16.33 -7.83 -11.13
N SER A 79 17.32 -6.94 -11.25
CA SER A 79 17.97 -6.29 -10.12
C SER A 79 17.05 -5.28 -9.45
N ALA A 80 16.40 -4.41 -10.23
CA ALA A 80 15.43 -3.42 -9.74
C ALA A 80 14.29 -4.08 -8.95
N ARG A 81 13.74 -5.19 -9.47
CA ARG A 81 12.65 -5.94 -8.86
C ARG A 81 12.93 -6.36 -7.41
N LYS A 82 14.18 -6.71 -7.08
CA LYS A 82 14.55 -7.10 -5.71
C LYS A 82 14.39 -5.95 -4.72
N GLU A 83 14.65 -4.73 -5.18
CA GLU A 83 14.57 -3.52 -4.37
C GLU A 83 13.14 -2.94 -4.31
N ILE A 84 12.26 -3.21 -5.28
CA ILE A 84 10.88 -2.68 -5.24
C ILE A 84 10.13 -3.06 -3.96
N ALA A 85 10.42 -4.23 -3.38
CA ALA A 85 9.84 -4.64 -2.11
C ALA A 85 10.21 -3.69 -0.95
N SER A 86 11.34 -2.98 -1.03
CA SER A 86 11.75 -2.01 -0.01
C SER A 86 10.87 -0.75 0.01
N LEU A 87 10.04 -0.53 -1.01
CA LEU A 87 9.02 0.53 -1.01
C LEU A 87 7.92 0.25 0.04
N PHE A 88 7.78 -1.00 0.51
CA PHE A 88 6.93 -1.36 1.65
C PHE A 88 7.61 -1.03 2.98
N ASN A 89 7.82 0.25 3.25
CA ASN A 89 8.38 0.71 4.52
C ASN A 89 7.37 1.58 5.26
N TYR A 90 6.33 0.94 5.80
CA TYR A 90 5.29 1.60 6.58
C TYR A 90 5.34 1.15 8.04
N SER A 91 5.01 2.05 8.95
CA SER A 91 4.85 1.74 10.37
C SER A 91 3.79 0.67 10.58
N GLU A 92 3.99 -0.24 11.52
CA GLU A 92 2.94 -1.15 11.94
C GLU A 92 1.85 -0.41 12.72
N ALA A 93 0.60 -0.81 12.50
CA ALA A 93 -0.51 -0.29 13.27
C ALA A 93 -0.55 -0.91 14.67
N ILE A 94 -0.70 -0.07 15.70
CA ILE A 94 -0.94 -0.49 17.08
C ILE A 94 -2.45 -0.54 17.33
N VAL A 95 -2.94 -1.69 17.75
CA VAL A 95 -4.37 -1.90 18.04
C VAL A 95 -4.59 -2.08 19.54
N SER A 96 -5.42 -1.22 20.14
CA SER A 96 -5.79 -1.31 21.55
C SER A 96 -7.32 -1.34 21.72
N PRO A 97 -7.86 -2.07 22.71
CA PRO A 97 -9.30 -2.07 22.99
C PRO A 97 -9.77 -0.68 23.45
N THR A 98 -11.03 -0.34 23.19
CA THR A 98 -11.69 0.85 23.75
C THR A 98 -12.60 0.47 24.92
N GLU A 99 -13.11 1.46 25.67
CA GLU A 99 -14.11 1.23 26.74
C GLU A 99 -15.44 0.71 26.18
N SER A 100 -15.86 1.23 25.03
CA SER A 100 -16.87 0.60 24.19
C SER A 100 -16.27 -0.63 23.50
N ARG A 101 -17.06 -1.62 23.09
CA ARG A 101 -16.57 -2.89 22.50
C ARG A 101 -15.76 -2.74 21.18
N GLY A 102 -15.32 -1.54 20.78
CA GLY A 102 -14.49 -1.28 19.61
C GLY A 102 -12.99 -1.43 19.85
N SER A 103 -12.22 -0.91 18.89
CA SER A 103 -10.76 -0.89 18.91
C SER A 103 -10.26 0.45 18.41
N LYS A 104 -9.23 0.98 19.08
CA LYS A 104 -8.45 2.13 18.63
C LYS A 104 -7.26 1.59 17.83
N ILE A 105 -7.11 2.08 16.60
CA ILE A 105 -5.97 1.79 15.72
C ILE A 105 -5.13 3.06 15.69
N THR A 106 -3.84 2.94 16.01
CA THR A 106 -2.86 4.04 16.03
C THR A 106 -1.76 3.74 15.02
N ILE A 107 -1.45 4.69 14.16
CA ILE A 107 -0.43 4.61 13.10
C ILE A 107 0.35 5.91 13.17
N ASP A 108 1.62 5.82 13.53
CA ASP A 108 2.44 6.98 13.93
C ASP A 108 1.71 7.84 14.97
N GLU A 109 1.52 9.14 14.73
CA GLU A 109 0.79 10.06 15.60
C GLU A 109 -0.74 10.02 15.41
N PHE A 110 -1.24 9.38 14.37
CA PHE A 110 -2.66 9.40 13.99
C PHE A 110 -3.42 8.21 14.55
N SER A 111 -4.71 8.40 14.83
CA SER A 111 -5.58 7.33 15.28
C SER A 111 -7.00 7.38 14.74
N CYS A 112 -7.64 6.21 14.77
CA CYS A 112 -9.06 6.06 14.51
C CYS A 112 -9.67 5.02 15.46
N ILE A 113 -10.97 5.13 15.71
CA ILE A 113 -11.76 4.17 16.45
C ILE A 113 -12.68 3.44 15.47
N VAL A 114 -12.67 2.11 15.54
CA VAL A 114 -13.57 1.24 14.81
C VAL A 114 -14.43 0.43 15.79
N ARG A 115 -15.71 0.28 15.49
CA ARG A 115 -16.58 -0.64 16.24
C ARG A 115 -16.30 -2.10 15.85
N VAL A 116 -16.87 -3.04 16.60
CA VAL A 116 -16.83 -4.48 16.27
C VAL A 116 -17.29 -4.71 14.83
N ILE A 117 -16.50 -5.47 14.08
CA ILE A 117 -16.82 -5.92 12.74
C ILE A 117 -17.87 -7.03 12.82
N THR A 118 -18.98 -6.86 12.12
CA THR A 118 -20.04 -7.87 12.04
C THR A 118 -20.04 -8.59 10.70
N ARG A 119 -20.73 -9.73 10.65
CA ARG A 119 -20.97 -10.45 9.37
C ARG A 119 -21.70 -9.59 8.34
N GLU A 120 -22.58 -8.70 8.77
CA GLU A 120 -23.32 -7.84 7.82
C GLU A 120 -22.39 -6.76 7.23
N ASP A 121 -21.48 -6.20 8.03
CA ASP A 121 -20.48 -5.25 7.55
C ASP A 121 -19.61 -5.89 6.45
N LEU A 122 -19.15 -7.13 6.66
CA LEU A 122 -18.38 -7.87 5.67
C LEU A 122 -19.15 -8.06 4.36
N LYS A 123 -20.41 -8.50 4.44
CA LYS A 123 -21.26 -8.65 3.25
C LYS A 123 -21.46 -7.33 2.51
N LEU A 124 -21.66 -6.24 3.23
CA LEU A 124 -21.84 -4.91 2.64
C LEU A 124 -20.54 -4.40 2.01
N ALA A 125 -19.39 -4.65 2.64
CA ALA A 125 -18.08 -4.31 2.11
C ALA A 125 -17.77 -5.11 0.83
N ASP A 126 -18.01 -6.43 0.83
CA ASP A 126 -17.81 -7.30 -0.33
C ASP A 126 -18.70 -6.89 -1.52
N LYS A 127 -19.96 -6.52 -1.26
CA LYS A 127 -20.85 -5.98 -2.29
C LYS A 127 -20.31 -4.72 -2.97
N ARG A 128 -19.49 -3.92 -2.27
CA ARG A 128 -18.81 -2.74 -2.82
C ARG A 128 -17.54 -3.10 -3.60
N ASN A 129 -17.13 -4.37 -3.60
CA ASN A 129 -15.98 -4.88 -4.33
C ASN A 129 -16.32 -6.06 -5.27
N PRO A 130 -17.25 -5.88 -6.23
CA PRO A 130 -17.69 -6.97 -7.11
C PRO A 130 -16.57 -7.54 -8.00
N SER A 131 -15.50 -6.77 -8.22
CA SER A 131 -14.34 -7.19 -9.02
C SER A 131 -13.22 -7.82 -8.18
N ASN A 132 -13.44 -8.05 -6.88
CA ASN A 132 -12.46 -8.60 -5.94
C ASN A 132 -11.08 -7.90 -6.00
N LYS A 133 -11.08 -6.58 -6.15
CA LYS A 133 -9.86 -5.78 -6.23
C LYS A 133 -9.19 -5.73 -4.85
N PRO A 134 -7.85 -5.83 -4.77
CA PRO A 134 -7.11 -5.68 -3.52
C PRO A 134 -7.46 -4.40 -2.77
N PHE A 135 -7.53 -4.49 -1.43
CA PHE A 135 -7.81 -3.40 -0.48
C PHE A 135 -9.17 -2.71 -0.59
N VAL A 136 -9.96 -2.94 -1.64
CA VAL A 136 -11.26 -2.27 -1.81
C VAL A 136 -12.27 -2.73 -0.76
N THR A 137 -12.28 -4.01 -0.39
CA THR A 137 -13.12 -4.52 0.70
C THR A 137 -12.73 -3.90 2.04
N GLN A 138 -11.43 -3.83 2.34
CA GLN A 138 -10.91 -3.27 3.60
C GLN A 138 -11.22 -1.78 3.71
N GLU A 139 -11.10 -1.03 2.61
CA GLU A 139 -11.51 0.36 2.54
C GLU A 139 -13.02 0.52 2.78
N ALA A 140 -13.83 -0.26 2.08
CA ALA A 140 -15.29 -0.23 2.25
C ALA A 140 -15.72 -0.61 3.66
N LEU A 141 -15.02 -1.57 4.26
CA LEU A 141 -15.24 -2.02 5.63
C LEU A 141 -14.89 -0.91 6.62
N PHE A 142 -13.74 -0.25 6.44
CA PHE A 142 -13.36 0.92 7.26
C PHE A 142 -14.44 2.01 7.22
N ASP A 143 -14.94 2.34 6.02
CA ASP A 143 -16.00 3.35 5.84
C ASP A 143 -17.32 2.97 6.55
N LEU A 144 -17.56 1.67 6.82
CA LEU A 144 -18.76 1.18 7.52
C LEU A 144 -18.61 1.15 9.04
N ILE A 145 -17.40 0.91 9.55
CA ILE A 145 -17.15 0.61 10.98
C ILE A 145 -16.42 1.73 11.72
N CYS A 146 -15.77 2.66 11.01
CA CYS A 146 -15.08 3.78 11.64
C CYS A 146 -16.10 4.73 12.28
N THR A 147 -15.92 5.01 13.57
CA THR A 147 -16.79 5.91 14.34
C THR A 147 -16.13 7.26 14.58
N GLU A 148 -14.81 7.27 14.73
CA GLU A 148 -13.99 8.47 14.96
C GLU A 148 -12.65 8.29 14.26
N LYS A 149 -12.09 9.37 13.69
CA LYS A 149 -10.77 9.35 13.05
C LYS A 149 -10.18 10.75 12.96
N ASP A 150 -8.85 10.83 13.00
CA ASP A 150 -8.13 12.05 12.65
C ASP A 150 -8.31 12.41 11.17
N GLU A 151 -8.18 13.70 10.84
CA GLU A 151 -8.38 14.23 9.48
C GLU A 151 -7.43 13.59 8.46
N ALA A 152 -6.25 13.15 8.88
CA ALA A 152 -5.29 12.48 8.01
C ALA A 152 -5.87 11.19 7.35
N PHE A 153 -6.84 10.54 8.00
CA PHE A 153 -7.60 9.42 7.44
C PHE A 153 -8.70 9.84 6.44
N ALA A 154 -8.75 11.11 6.03
CA ALA A 154 -9.57 11.55 4.89
C ALA A 154 -8.88 11.22 3.56
N ASP A 155 -7.55 11.30 3.50
CA ASP A 155 -6.80 10.95 2.30
C ASP A 155 -6.82 9.42 2.10
N LYS A 156 -7.49 8.97 1.04
CA LYS A 156 -7.59 7.54 0.66
C LYS A 156 -6.36 7.05 -0.10
N ASN A 157 -5.51 7.97 -0.58
CA ASN A 157 -4.29 7.67 -1.32
C ASN A 157 -3.03 7.68 -0.45
N ASN A 158 -3.09 8.21 0.78
CA ASN A 158 -1.99 8.16 1.74
C ASN A 158 -1.66 6.71 2.12
N ALA A 159 -0.63 6.14 1.50
CA ALA A 159 -0.27 4.75 1.71
C ALA A 159 0.32 4.45 3.08
N SER A 160 1.04 5.39 3.70
CA SER A 160 1.63 5.19 5.03
C SER A 160 0.57 5.01 6.11
N LEU A 161 -0.60 5.63 5.96
CA LEU A 161 -1.73 5.42 6.85
C LEU A 161 -2.63 4.26 6.41
N ARG A 162 -2.94 4.17 5.12
CA ARG A 162 -3.97 3.24 4.65
C ARG A 162 -3.51 1.80 4.61
N PHE A 163 -2.26 1.56 4.24
CA PHE A 163 -1.74 0.20 4.15
C PHE A 163 -1.74 -0.51 5.51
N PRO A 164 -1.11 0.03 6.58
CA PRO A 164 -1.16 -0.59 7.91
C PRO A 164 -2.57 -0.58 8.51
N LEU A 165 -3.41 0.42 8.21
CA LEU A 165 -4.83 0.41 8.61
C LEU A 165 -5.56 -0.81 8.05
N TYR A 166 -5.40 -1.10 6.76
CA TYR A 166 -6.08 -2.23 6.13
C TYR A 166 -5.58 -3.57 6.66
N GLN A 167 -4.28 -3.69 6.95
CA GLN A 167 -3.73 -4.86 7.65
C GLN A 167 -4.31 -5.01 9.06
N ALA A 168 -4.43 -3.92 9.83
CA ALA A 168 -5.04 -3.95 11.16
C ALA A 168 -6.51 -4.40 11.11
N ILE A 169 -7.28 -3.90 10.14
CA ILE A 169 -8.68 -4.29 9.94
C ILE A 169 -8.80 -5.76 9.54
N GLU A 170 -7.89 -6.29 8.72
CA GLU A 170 -7.82 -7.71 8.40
C GLU A 170 -7.51 -8.56 9.63
N ASN A 171 -6.55 -8.14 10.46
CA ASN A 171 -6.22 -8.83 11.71
C ASN A 171 -7.38 -8.82 12.71
N LEU A 172 -8.15 -7.72 12.78
CA LEU A 172 -9.35 -7.63 13.62
C LEU A 172 -10.45 -8.62 13.21
N GLN A 173 -10.51 -9.03 11.94
CA GLN A 173 -11.45 -10.07 11.48
C GLN A 173 -11.03 -11.48 11.94
N ASN A 174 -9.73 -11.68 12.13
CA ASN A 174 -9.12 -13.00 12.32
C ASN A 174 -8.62 -13.24 13.77
N GLN A 175 -9.14 -12.48 14.75
CA GLN A 175 -8.74 -12.59 16.16
C GLN A 175 -8.93 -14.00 16.77
N LYS A 176 -9.85 -14.80 16.21
CA LYS A 176 -10.08 -16.19 16.63
C LYS A 176 -9.60 -17.14 15.55
N ALA A 177 -8.46 -17.78 15.77
CA ALA A 177 -7.97 -18.82 14.87
C ALA A 177 -8.82 -20.09 14.98
N ALA A 178 -9.30 -20.59 13.84
CA ALA A 178 -9.97 -21.89 13.73
C ALA A 178 -9.09 -22.87 12.94
N GLN A 179 -9.03 -24.14 13.34
CA GLN A 179 -8.32 -25.19 12.63
C GLN A 179 -9.26 -26.34 12.31
N LEU A 180 -9.40 -26.65 11.01
CA LEU A 180 -10.07 -27.87 10.58
C LEU A 180 -9.10 -29.05 10.76
N LYS A 181 -9.44 -30.00 11.63
CA LYS A 181 -8.69 -31.24 11.79
C LYS A 181 -9.42 -32.37 11.06
N LYS A 182 -8.75 -33.01 10.11
CA LYS A 182 -9.20 -34.28 9.54
C LYS A 182 -9.01 -35.36 10.60
N LEU A 183 -10.07 -36.12 10.89
CA LEU A 183 -10.02 -37.29 11.76
C LEU A 183 -9.37 -38.47 11.02
#